data_AF-A0A2V8G052-F1
#
_entry.id   AF-A0A2V8G052-F1
#
_cell.length_a   1.000
_cell.length_b   1.000
_cell.length_c   1.000
_cell.angle_alpha   90.00
_cell.angle_beta   90.00
_cell.angle_gamma   90.00
#
_symmetry.space_group_name_H-M   'P 1'
#
loop_
_entity.id
_entity.type
_entity.pdbx_description
1 polymer ?
#
loop_
_entity_poly.entity_id
_entity_poly.type
_entity_poly.pdbx_seq_one_letter_code
_entity_poly.pdbx_strand_id
1 'polypeptide(L)'
;MALYARLLGASWLQLAEPVRFAHAAQSTIHARGRLRIEHGRSRLARLIARWLRLPRASEAAETRLVMTPRADGEQWRRTFDDRRLDTRQYQAGAGELAACRYRRRGRRRSAHVKIQRAHIK
;
A
#
# COMPACT_ATOMS: atom_id res chain seq x y z
N MET A 1 -15.27 10.28 -7.10
CA MET A 1 -14.33 9.70 -8.09
C MET A 1 -13.21 8.99 -7.35
N ALA A 2 -12.96 7.71 -7.67
CA ALA A 2 -11.90 6.90 -7.05
C ALA A 2 -10.49 7.49 -7.28
N LEU A 3 -9.58 7.30 -6.32
CA LEU A 3 -8.20 7.82 -6.38
C LEU A 3 -7.48 7.34 -7.65
N TYR A 4 -7.55 6.04 -7.93
CA TYR A 4 -6.82 5.43 -9.03
C TYR A 4 -7.40 5.78 -10.41
N ALA A 5 -8.72 5.94 -10.52
CA ALA A 5 -9.34 6.42 -11.76
C ALA A 5 -8.85 7.83 -12.11
N ARG A 6 -8.75 8.72 -11.11
CA ARG A 6 -8.20 10.08 -11.30
C ARG A 6 -6.71 10.08 -11.61
N LEU A 7 -5.95 9.18 -10.99
CA LEU A 7 -4.51 9.09 -11.17
C LEU A 7 -4.12 8.58 -12.57
N LEU A 8 -4.81 7.55 -13.06
CA LEU A 8 -4.47 6.85 -14.30
C LEU A 8 -5.20 7.40 -15.53
N GLY A 9 -6.27 8.18 -15.36
CA GLY A 9 -7.04 8.73 -16.47
C GLY A 9 -7.54 7.64 -17.41
N ALA A 10 -7.29 7.78 -18.71
CA ALA A 10 -7.74 6.82 -19.73
C ALA A 10 -7.17 5.39 -19.53
N SER A 11 -5.96 5.25 -18.98
CA SER A 11 -5.35 3.94 -18.71
C SER A 11 -6.06 3.15 -17.61
N TRP A 12 -6.95 3.78 -16.83
CA TRP A 12 -7.80 3.11 -15.85
C TRP A 12 -8.60 1.95 -16.48
N LEU A 13 -9.11 2.14 -17.69
CA LEU A 13 -9.92 1.16 -18.40
C LEU A 13 -9.11 -0.05 -18.91
N GLN A 14 -7.79 0.01 -18.84
CA GLN A 14 -6.90 -1.09 -19.22
C GLN A 14 -6.59 -2.03 -18.04
N LEU A 15 -6.88 -1.61 -16.80
CA LEU A 15 -6.67 -2.47 -15.62
C LEU A 15 -7.64 -3.64 -15.61
N ALA A 16 -7.23 -4.80 -15.10
CA ALA A 16 -8.11 -5.95 -14.95
C ALA A 16 -9.36 -5.60 -14.11
N GLU A 17 -10.51 -6.16 -14.47
CA GLU A 17 -11.80 -5.89 -13.83
C GLU A 17 -11.78 -6.02 -12.29
N PRO A 18 -11.16 -7.05 -11.69
CA PRO A 18 -11.10 -7.16 -10.23
C PRO A 18 -10.35 -6.01 -9.55
N VAL A 19 -9.33 -5.45 -10.21
CA VAL A 19 -8.56 -4.30 -9.71
C VAL A 19 -9.40 -3.04 -9.78
N ARG A 20 -10.09 -2.83 -10.91
CA ARG A 20 -11.01 -1.70 -11.05
C ARG A 20 -12.12 -1.76 -10.02
N PHE A 21 -12.76 -2.91 -9.86
CA PHE A 21 -13.80 -3.13 -8.87
C PHE A 21 -13.31 -2.81 -7.46
N ALA A 22 -12.13 -3.31 -7.07
CA ALA A 22 -11.57 -3.07 -5.74
C ALA A 22 -11.35 -1.59 -5.42
N HIS A 23 -11.00 -0.80 -6.44
CA HIS A 23 -10.68 0.61 -6.29
C HIS A 23 -11.85 1.54 -6.62
N ALA A 24 -12.85 1.08 -7.36
CA ALA A 24 -14.09 1.80 -7.61
C ALA A 24 -15.06 1.71 -6.42
N ALA A 25 -14.91 0.69 -5.58
CA ALA A 25 -15.73 0.51 -4.39
C ALA A 25 -15.64 1.72 -3.45
N GLN A 26 -16.80 2.27 -3.12
CA GLN A 26 -16.92 3.36 -2.13
C GLN A 26 -17.06 2.83 -0.70
N SER A 27 -17.06 1.51 -0.54
CA SER A 27 -17.12 0.81 0.73
C SER A 27 -15.76 0.25 1.14
N THR A 28 -15.63 -0.13 2.41
CA THR A 28 -14.40 -0.79 2.88
C THR A 28 -14.31 -2.21 2.32
N ILE A 29 -13.20 -2.53 1.67
CA ILE A 29 -12.91 -3.88 1.16
C ILE A 29 -12.02 -4.63 2.13
N HIS A 30 -12.36 -5.89 2.35
CA HIS A 30 -11.58 -6.85 3.11
C HIS A 30 -11.07 -7.93 2.17
N ALA A 31 -9.76 -8.12 2.13
CA ALA A 31 -9.11 -9.20 1.39
C ALA A 31 -8.22 -10.02 2.32
N ARG A 32 -8.15 -11.32 2.07
CA ARG A 32 -7.26 -12.26 2.76
C ARG A 32 -6.54 -13.11 1.73
N GLY A 33 -5.28 -13.43 1.99
CA GLY A 33 -4.48 -14.28 1.11
C GLY A 33 -3.20 -14.72 1.76
N ARG A 34 -2.35 -15.39 0.98
CA ARG A 34 -0.97 -15.72 1.35
C ARG A 34 -0.03 -14.98 0.42
N LEU A 35 1.02 -14.39 0.97
CA LEU A 35 2.05 -13.71 0.19
C LEU A 35 3.42 -14.28 0.53
N ARG A 36 4.23 -14.48 -0.51
CA ARG A 36 5.65 -14.73 -0.36
C ARG A 36 6.35 -13.40 -0.11
N ILE A 37 7.07 -13.31 0.99
CA ILE A 37 7.85 -12.14 1.40
C ILE A 37 9.31 -12.55 1.38
N GLU A 38 10.07 -11.94 0.47
CA GLU A 38 11.51 -12.14 0.36
C GLU A 38 12.27 -10.89 0.82
N HIS A 39 13.41 -11.13 1.47
CA HIS A 39 14.36 -10.09 1.86
C HIS A 39 15.65 -10.29 1.10
N GLY A 40 16.43 -9.22 0.92
CA GLY A 40 17.79 -9.35 0.41
C GLY A 40 18.59 -10.39 1.22
N ARG A 41 19.27 -11.31 0.52
CA ARG A 41 20.01 -12.44 1.13
C ARG A 41 21.15 -11.99 2.07
N SER A 42 21.61 -10.75 1.93
CA SER A 42 22.71 -10.19 2.72
C SER A 42 22.33 -9.95 4.19
N ARG A 43 23.31 -10.09 5.10
CA ARG A 43 23.12 -9.80 6.53
C ARG A 43 22.75 -8.33 6.77
N LEU A 44 23.30 -7.42 5.97
CA LEU A 44 22.97 -5.98 6.04
C LEU A 44 21.52 -5.70 5.65
N ALA A 45 21.00 -6.33 4.60
CA ALA A 45 19.60 -6.19 4.19
C ALA A 45 18.64 -6.65 5.29
N ARG A 46 18.97 -7.76 5.98
CA ARG A 46 18.20 -8.24 7.14
C ARG A 46 18.23 -7.26 8.31
N LEU A 47 19.38 -6.63 8.59
CA LEU A 47 19.51 -5.63 9.64
C LEU A 47 18.63 -4.39 9.31
N ILE A 48 18.73 -3.87 8.09
CA ILE A 48 17.93 -2.73 7.63
C ILE A 48 16.43 -3.06 7.70
N ALA A 49 16.03 -4.27 7.28
CA ALA A 49 14.63 -4.69 7.35
C ALA A 49 14.09 -4.71 8.79
N ARG A 50 14.90 -5.17 9.76
CA ARG A 50 14.56 -5.12 11.18
C ARG A 50 14.43 -3.67 11.68
N TRP A 51 15.37 -2.80 11.31
CA TRP A 51 15.33 -1.37 11.65
C TRP A 51 14.09 -0.66 11.10
N LEU A 52 13.72 -0.96 9.85
CA LEU A 52 12.51 -0.41 9.20
C LEU A 52 11.20 -1.07 9.68
N ARG A 53 11.29 -2.08 10.56
CA ARG A 53 10.17 -2.87 11.08
C ARG A 53 9.36 -3.52 9.95
N LEU A 54 10.04 -3.98 8.92
CA LEU A 54 9.42 -4.71 7.81
C LEU A 54 8.96 -6.11 8.27
N PRO A 55 7.97 -6.72 7.59
CA PRO A 55 7.58 -8.12 7.79
C PRO A 55 8.79 -9.06 7.71
N ARG A 56 8.74 -10.22 8.37
CA ARG A 56 9.79 -11.24 8.26
C ARG A 56 9.70 -11.96 6.91
N ALA A 57 10.81 -12.58 6.48
CA ALA A 57 10.82 -13.40 5.28
C ALA A 57 9.87 -14.58 5.51
N SER A 58 9.02 -14.88 4.55
CA SER A 58 8.03 -15.95 4.67
C SER A 58 7.65 -16.45 3.29
N GLU A 59 7.60 -17.76 3.10
CA GLU A 59 7.12 -18.37 1.86
C GLU A 59 5.60 -18.22 1.69
N ALA A 60 4.87 -18.08 2.80
CA ALA A 60 3.41 -18.04 2.81
C ALA A 60 2.85 -17.22 4.00
N ALA A 61 3.21 -15.95 4.09
CA ALA A 61 2.73 -15.06 5.15
C ALA A 61 1.21 -14.89 5.04
N GLU A 62 0.49 -15.11 6.14
CA GLU A 62 -0.94 -14.81 6.18
C GLU A 62 -1.12 -13.31 6.04
N THR A 63 -1.81 -12.91 4.98
CA THR A 63 -2.03 -11.51 4.65
C THR A 63 -3.49 -11.16 4.81
N ARG A 64 -3.75 -10.12 5.60
CA ARG A 64 -5.05 -9.46 5.67
C ARG A 64 -4.90 -8.02 5.19
N LEU A 65 -5.68 -7.65 4.19
CA LEU A 65 -5.75 -6.30 3.64
C LEU A 65 -7.13 -5.71 3.90
N VAL A 66 -7.16 -4.50 4.45
CA VAL A 66 -8.36 -3.69 4.56
C VAL A 66 -8.12 -2.38 3.82
N MET A 67 -8.92 -2.11 2.80
CA MET A 67 -8.91 -0.88 2.02
C MET A 67 -10.11 -0.06 2.42
N THR A 68 -9.89 1.09 3.05
CA THR A 68 -10.94 2.01 3.47
C THR A 68 -10.84 3.28 2.63
N PRO A 69 -11.85 3.59 1.79
CA PRO A 69 -11.89 4.84 1.05
C PRO A 69 -11.98 6.03 2.01
N ARG A 70 -11.29 7.13 1.67
CA ARG A 70 -11.27 8.39 2.42
C ARG A 70 -11.54 9.56 1.46
N ALA A 71 -11.96 10.70 2.00
CA ALA A 71 -12.31 11.87 1.19
C ALA A 71 -11.17 12.35 0.26
N ASP A 72 -9.92 12.19 0.69
CA ASP A 72 -8.72 12.66 -0.03
C ASP A 72 -7.79 11.52 -0.48
N GLY A 73 -8.29 10.27 -0.51
CA GLY A 73 -7.50 9.13 -0.96
C GLY A 73 -7.97 7.80 -0.38
N GLU A 74 -7.03 6.90 -0.10
CA GLU A 74 -7.33 5.56 0.41
C GLU A 74 -6.47 5.25 1.63
N GLN A 75 -7.10 4.67 2.65
CA GLN A 75 -6.38 4.11 3.78
C GLN A 75 -6.24 2.60 3.59
N TRP A 76 -5.01 2.14 3.68
CA TRP A 76 -4.64 0.75 3.50
C TRP A 76 -4.09 0.21 4.82
N ARG A 77 -4.71 -0.84 5.31
CA ARG A 77 -4.24 -1.59 6.47
C ARG A 77 -3.89 -3.00 6.04
N ARG A 78 -2.59 -3.28 5.98
CA ARG A 78 -2.05 -4.59 5.65
C ARG A 78 -1.49 -5.23 6.91
N THR A 79 -1.82 -6.48 7.15
CA THR A 79 -1.23 -7.30 8.21
C THR A 79 -0.60 -8.50 7.55
N PHE A 80 0.68 -8.72 7.78
CA PHE A 80 1.48 -9.85 7.31
C PHE A 80 1.95 -10.60 8.54
N ASP A 81 1.35 -11.75 8.83
CA ASP A 81 1.55 -12.49 10.07
C ASP A 81 1.37 -11.58 11.31
N ASP A 82 2.43 -11.35 12.10
CA ASP A 82 2.43 -10.49 13.29
C ASP A 82 2.66 -8.99 12.98
N ARG A 83 2.87 -8.62 11.71
CA ARG A 83 3.27 -7.27 11.31
C ARG A 83 2.20 -6.50 10.58
N ARG A 84 1.78 -5.41 11.20
CA ARG A 84 0.84 -4.45 10.62
C ARG A 84 1.55 -3.25 9.98
N LEU A 85 1.16 -2.95 8.74
CA LEU A 85 1.51 -1.75 8.00
C LEU A 85 0.22 -0.98 7.68
N ASP A 86 0.10 0.23 8.22
CA ASP A 86 -1.01 1.14 7.95
C ASP A 86 -0.46 2.30 7.11
N THR A 87 -1.03 2.54 5.95
CA THR A 87 -0.60 3.57 5.00
C THR A 87 -1.80 4.35 4.50
N ARG A 88 -1.61 5.65 4.28
CA ARG A 88 -2.57 6.47 3.53
C ARG A 88 -1.96 6.77 2.18
N GLN A 89 -2.72 6.49 1.13
CA GLN A 89 -2.42 6.86 -0.24
C GLN A 89 -3.28 8.04 -0.66
N TYR A 90 -2.67 8.98 -1.37
CA TYR A 90 -3.33 10.19 -1.85
C TYR A 90 -2.62 10.70 -3.10
N GLN A 91 -3.31 11.53 -3.87
CA GLN A 91 -2.74 12.19 -5.02
C GLN A 91 -1.96 13.43 -4.56
N ALA A 92 -0.65 13.49 -4.84
CA ALA A 92 0.19 14.64 -4.51
C ALA A 92 0.30 15.65 -5.65
N GLY A 93 0.08 15.20 -6.89
CA GLY A 93 0.13 15.99 -8.12
C GLY A 93 -0.55 15.27 -9.28
N ALA A 94 -0.58 15.87 -10.47
CA ALA A 94 -1.15 15.22 -11.66
C ALA A 94 -0.38 13.92 -11.95
N GLY A 95 -1.08 12.79 -11.92
CA GLY A 95 -0.46 11.46 -12.10
C GLY A 95 0.51 11.02 -11.00
N GLU A 96 0.64 11.76 -9.89
CA GLU A 96 1.56 11.42 -8.80
C GLU A 96 0.82 10.82 -7.60
N LEU A 97 1.08 9.54 -7.33
CA LEU A 97 0.61 8.83 -6.15
C LEU A 97 1.65 8.97 -5.03
N ALA A 98 1.22 9.52 -3.90
CA ALA A 98 2.00 9.52 -2.68
C ALA A 98 1.40 8.56 -1.65
N ALA A 99 2.27 7.98 -0.83
CA ALA A 99 1.87 7.16 0.30
C ALA A 99 2.65 7.56 1.54
N CYS A 100 1.96 7.72 2.67
CA CYS A 100 2.61 7.94 3.96
C CYS A 100 2.17 6.88 4.96
N ARG A 101 3.01 6.57 5.95
CA ARG A 101 2.60 5.69 7.05
C ARG A 101 1.46 6.37 7.81
N TYR A 102 0.31 5.71 7.87
CA TYR A 102 -0.83 6.22 8.61
C TYR A 102 -0.50 6.12 10.11
N ARG A 103 -0.30 7.28 10.74
CA ARG A 103 -0.31 7.39 12.20
C ARG A 103 -1.69 7.88 12.60
N ARG A 104 -2.40 7.10 13.41
CA ARG A 104 -3.59 7.58 14.12
C ARG A 104 -3.16 8.85 14.86
N ARG A 105 -3.79 10.00 14.60
CA ARG A 105 -3.39 11.32 15.13
C ARG A 105 -3.16 11.21 16.65
N GLY A 106 -1.89 11.25 17.02
CA GLY A 106 -1.37 11.13 18.38
C GLY A 106 0.15 11.30 18.31
N ARG A 107 0.60 12.56 18.32
CA ARG A 107 1.98 13.06 18.15
C ARG A 107 2.61 12.96 16.74
N ARG A 108 2.87 14.17 16.22
CA ARG A 108 3.53 14.51 14.95
C ARG A 108 4.95 13.96 14.88
N ARG A 109 5.25 13.15 13.85
CA ARG A 109 6.55 13.09 13.14
C ARG A 109 6.29 12.61 11.71
N SER A 110 6.41 13.54 10.75
CA SER A 110 6.27 13.26 9.32
C SER A 110 7.52 12.54 8.81
N ALA A 111 7.35 11.34 8.27
CA ALA A 111 8.36 10.71 7.43
C ALA A 111 7.81 10.72 6.00
N HIS A 112 8.44 11.50 5.13
CA HIS A 112 8.14 11.52 3.70
C HIS A 112 8.84 10.32 3.07
N VAL A 113 8.07 9.41 2.46
CA VAL A 113 8.63 8.40 1.55
C VAL A 113 8.05 8.71 0.18
N LYS A 114 8.88 9.30 -0.69
CA LYS A 114 8.60 9.43 -2.13
C LYS A 114 8.82 8.05 -2.74
N ILE A 115 7.77 7.43 -3.28
CA ILE A 115 7.91 6.25 -4.14
C ILE A 115 7.86 6.77 -5.58
N GLN A 116 9.01 6.87 -6.23
CA GLN A 116 9.11 7.24 -7.64
C GLN A 116 8.78 6.03 -8.54
N ARG A 117 7.88 6.28 -9.51
CA ARG A 117 7.59 5.51 -10.75
C ARG A 117 7.72 3.98 -10.67
N ALA A 118 6.58 3.29 -10.59
CA ALA A 118 6.47 1.95 -11.15
C ALA A 118 6.29 2.09 -12.68
N HIS A 119 7.36 1.90 -13.44
CA HIS A 119 7.25 1.56 -14.86
C HIS A 119 6.71 0.13 -14.93
N ILE A 120 5.46 0.00 -15.32
CA ILE A 120 4.91 -1.29 -15.78
C ILE A 120 5.28 -1.36 -17.26
N LYS A 121 6.18 -2.28 -17.60
CA LYS A 121 6.41 -2.71 -18.98
C LYS A 121 5.30 -3.66 -19.41
#